data_AF-A0A2I0NW64-F1
#
_entry.id   AF-A0A2I0NW64-F1
#
_cell.length_a   1.000
_cell.length_b   1.000
_cell.length_c   1.000
_cell.angle_alpha   90.00
_cell.angle_beta   90.00
_cell.angle_gamma   90.00
#
_symmetry.space_group_name_H-M   'P 1'
#
loop_
_entity.id
_entity.type
_entity.pdbx_description
1 polymer ?
#
loop_
_entity_poly.entity_id
_entity_poly.type
_entity_poly.pdbx_seq_one_letter_code
_entity_poly.pdbx_strand_id
1 'polypeptide(L)' 'MQAASSIYIREDLKTQLNNLKRNPKESYNDVIERLVNLTVDDEPLSADAIKGLEEGLDDIKKGNLISEEDIKTKYGVE' A
#
# COMPACT_ATOMS: atom_id res chain seq x y z
N MET A 1 -4.57 3.05 -31.16
CA MET A 1 -5.22 2.21 -30.14
C MET A 1 -4.13 1.31 -29.56
N GLN A 2 -4.06 1.16 -28.23
CA GLN A 2 -3.17 0.16 -27.63
C GLN A 2 -3.60 -1.25 -28.06
N ALA A 3 -2.65 -2.18 -28.16
CA ALA A 3 -2.96 -3.59 -28.41
C ALA A 3 -3.78 -4.13 -27.24
N ALA A 4 -4.88 -4.83 -27.55
CA ALA A 4 -5.77 -5.41 -26.55
C ALA A 4 -5.86 -6.93 -26.75
N SER A 5 -6.00 -7.65 -25.64
CA SER A 5 -6.28 -9.08 -25.63
C SER A 5 -7.56 -9.35 -24.84
N SER A 6 -8.16 -10.52 -25.04
CA SER A 6 -9.37 -10.92 -24.31
C SER A 6 -9.01 -11.88 -23.19
N ILE A 7 -9.64 -11.67 -22.03
CA ILE A 7 -9.54 -12.56 -20.87
C ILE A 7 -10.91 -13.13 -20.54
N TYR A 8 -10.96 -14.36 -20.03
CA TYR A 8 -12.18 -14.94 -19.50
C TYR A 8 -12.38 -14.46 -18.06
N ILE A 9 -13.58 -13.98 -17.75
CA ILE A 9 -13.96 -13.50 -16.42
C ILE A 9 -15.33 -14.10 -16.09
N ARG A 10 -15.48 -14.64 -14.88
CA ARG A 10 -16.78 -15.14 -14.40
C ARG A 10 -17.76 -13.99 -14.19
N GLU A 11 -19.06 -14.29 -14.27
CA GLU A 11 -20.13 -13.29 -14.14
C GLU A 11 -20.22 -12.65 -12.75
N ASP A 12 -19.95 -13.42 -11.69
CA ASP A 12 -19.88 -12.92 -10.31
C ASP A 12 -18.80 -11.84 -10.18
N LEU A 13 -17.61 -12.11 -10.73
CA LEU A 13 -16.48 -11.18 -10.69
C LEU A 13 -16.73 -9.93 -11.55
N LYS A 14 -17.35 -10.08 -12.72
CA LYS A 14 -17.77 -8.94 -13.54
C LYS A 14 -18.76 -8.03 -12.80
N THR A 15 -19.66 -8.62 -12.01
CA THR A 15 -20.61 -7.87 -11.18
C THR A 15 -19.90 -7.09 -10.07
N GLN A 16 -18.90 -7.71 -9.43
CA GLN A 16 -18.04 -7.01 -8.46
C GLN A 16 -17.29 -5.84 -9.12
N LEU A 17 -16.71 -6.05 -10.30
CA LEU A 17 -16.03 -4.98 -11.05
C LEU A 17 -16.97 -3.81 -11.38
N ASN A 18 -18.25 -4.07 -11.65
CA ASN A 18 -19.24 -3.01 -11.85
C ASN A 18 -19.49 -2.19 -10.58
N ASN A 19 -19.57 -2.84 -9.43
CA ASN A 19 -19.76 -2.15 -8.14
C ASN A 19 -18.53 -1.30 -7.75
N LEU A 20 -17.35 -1.64 -8.28
CA LEU A 20 -16.10 -0.91 -8.05
C LEU A 20 -15.93 0.31 -8.99
N LYS A 21 -16.87 0.54 -9.91
CA LYS A 21 -16.85 1.72 -10.78
C LYS A 21 -17.16 2.97 -9.97
N ARG A 22 -16.31 3.99 -10.11
CA ARG A 22 -16.52 5.32 -9.52
C ARG A 22 -17.60 6.11 -10.25
N ASN A 23 -17.80 5.84 -11.54
CA ASN A 23 -18.85 6.45 -12.34
C ASN A 23 -19.35 5.48 -13.43
N PRO A 24 -20.58 5.67 -13.96
CA PRO A 24 -21.17 4.74 -14.93
C PRO A 24 -20.39 4.60 -16.25
N LYS A 25 -19.58 5.59 -16.61
CA LYS A 25 -18.81 5.63 -17.86
C LYS A 25 -17.39 5.08 -17.71
N GLU A 26 -16.97 4.75 -16.50
CA GLU A 26 -15.64 4.19 -16.24
C GLU A 26 -15.50 2.83 -16.93
N SER A 27 -14.38 2.63 -17.63
CA SER A 27 -14.12 1.37 -18.32
C SER A 27 -13.65 0.30 -17.33
N TYR A 28 -13.81 -0.98 -17.69
CA TYR A 28 -13.25 -2.05 -16.86
C TYR A 28 -11.71 -1.99 -16.82
N ASN A 29 -11.07 -1.47 -17.87
CA ASN A 29 -9.62 -1.28 -17.88
C ASN A 29 -9.19 -0.28 -16.80
N ASP A 30 -9.89 0.86 -16.67
CA ASP A 30 -9.56 1.87 -15.64
C ASP A 30 -9.74 1.32 -14.22
N VAL A 31 -10.79 0.49 -14.01
CA VAL A 31 -11.02 -0.19 -12.73
C VAL A 31 -9.90 -1.18 -12.45
N ILE A 32 -9.55 -2.03 -13.42
CA ILE A 32 -8.51 -3.05 -13.28
C ILE A 32 -7.15 -2.40 -13.06
N GLU A 33 -6.79 -1.36 -13.81
CA GLU A 33 -5.54 -0.62 -13.67
C GLU A 33 -5.42 -0.01 -12.27
N ARG A 34 -6.50 0.62 -11.77
CA ARG A 34 -6.53 1.10 -10.39
C ARG A 34 -6.32 -0.02 -9.37
N LEU A 35 -6.97 -1.16 -9.55
CA LEU A 35 -6.81 -2.30 -8.62
C LEU A 35 -5.39 -2.86 -8.65
N VAL A 36 -4.80 -2.97 -9.83
CA VAL A 36 -3.41 -3.42 -9.99
C VAL A 36 -2.45 -2.43 -9.31
N ASN A 37 -2.62 -1.12 -9.53
CA ASN A 37 -1.79 -0.09 -8.91
C ASN A 37 -1.95 0.00 -7.38
N LEU A 38 -3.09 -0.43 -6.83
CA LEU A 38 -3.25 -0.55 -5.37
C LEU A 38 -2.52 -1.77 -4.80
N THR A 39 -2.35 -2.83 -5.60
CA THR A 39 -1.68 -4.06 -5.17
C THR A 39 -0.17 -4.04 -5.41
N VAL A 40 0.28 -3.24 -6.37
CA VAL A 40 1.68 -2.99 -6.65
C VAL A 40 2.06 -1.74 -5.87
N ASP A 41 2.53 -1.95 -4.63
CA ASP A 41 3.18 -0.89 -3.85
C ASP A 41 4.53 -0.59 -4.54
N ASP A 42 4.50 0.34 -5.49
CA ASP A 42 5.64 0.74 -6.31
C ASP A 42 6.58 1.72 -5.58
N GLU A 43 6.36 2.01 -4.29
CA GLU A 43 7.29 2.82 -3.50
C GLU A 43 8.31 1.91 -2.79
N PRO A 44 9.52 1.69 -3.36
CA PRO A 44 10.63 1.25 -2.54
C PRO A 44 10.81 2.26 -1.42
N LEU A 45 11.05 1.78 -0.20
CA LEU A 45 11.40 2.65 0.92
C LEU A 45 12.46 3.66 0.46
N SER A 46 12.21 4.95 0.72
CA SER A 46 13.19 5.98 0.41
C SER A 46 14.50 5.66 1.13
N ALA A 47 15.63 6.13 0.59
CA ALA A 47 16.93 5.94 1.23
C ALA A 47 16.93 6.45 2.69
N ASP A 48 16.19 7.52 2.96
CA ASP A 48 16.01 8.08 4.31
C ASP A 48 15.17 7.15 5.21
N ALA A 49 14.10 6.54 4.68
CA ALA A 49 13.30 5.57 5.42
C ALA A 49 14.11 4.30 5.74
N ILE A 50 14.89 3.79 4.78
CA ILE A 50 15.79 2.65 4.99
C ILE A 50 16.81 2.97 6.08
N LYS A 51 17.46 4.13 5.97
CA LYS A 51 18.46 4.57 6.95
C LYS A 51 17.87 4.70 8.36
N GLY A 52 16.68 5.29 8.49
CA GLY A 52 16.00 5.41 9.79
C GLY A 52 15.66 4.05 10.41
N LEU A 53 15.27 3.06 9.60
CA LEU A 53 15.04 1.70 10.06
C LEU A 53 16.33 1.02 10.51
N GLU A 54 17.43 1.20 9.77
CA GLU A 54 18.75 0.65 10.13
C GLU A 54 19.29 1.25 11.44
N GLU A 55 19.14 2.56 11.64
CA GLU A 55 19.50 3.25 12.89
C GLU A 55 18.71 2.70 14.08
N GLY A 56 17.38 2.54 13.94
CA GLY A 56 16.55 1.95 14.98
C GLY A 56 16.93 0.50 15.32
N LEU A 57 17.26 -0.31 14.30
CA LEU A 57 17.73 -1.68 14.52
C LEU A 57 19.08 -1.74 15.24
N ASP A 58 19.99 -0.81 14.94
CA ASP A 58 21.29 -0.72 15.61
C ASP A 58 21.15 -0.32 17.09
N ASP A 59 20.26 0.63 17.39
CA ASP A 59 19.95 1.04 18.77
C ASP A 59 19.34 -0.10 19.60
N ILE A 60 18.40 -0.86 19.01
CA ILE A 60 17.84 -2.06 19.65
C ILE A 60 18.94 -3.09 19.93
N LYS A 61 19.83 -3.34 18.99
CA LYS A 61 20.95 -4.28 19.16
C LYS A 61 21.93 -3.85 20.25
N LYS A 62 22.12 -2.54 20.44
CA LYS A 62 22.94 -1.96 21.51
C LYS A 62 22.26 -2.00 22.87
N GLY A 63 20.98 -2.40 22.94
CA GLY A 63 20.20 -2.42 24.18
C GLY A 63 19.72 -1.03 24.60
N ASN A 64 19.74 -0.05 23.70
CA ASN A 64 19.20 1.30 23.92
C ASN A 64 17.66 1.26 23.82
N LEU A 65 17.04 0.56 24.75
CA LEU A 65 15.59 0.43 24.85
C LEU A 65 15.05 1.48 25.82
N ILE A 66 13.91 2.06 25.46
CA ILE A 66 13.14 2.96 26.30
C ILE A 66 11.78 2.29 26.54
N SER A 67 11.22 2.46 27.74
CA SER A 67 9.94 1.88 28.09
C SER A 67 8.82 2.54 27.28
N GLU A 68 7.71 1.82 27.12
CA GLU A 68 6.54 2.35 26.42
C GLU A 68 5.96 3.59 27.12
N GLU A 69 5.95 3.59 28.46
CA GLU A 69 5.51 4.71 29.30
C GLU A 69 6.36 5.98 29.09
N ASP A 70 7.68 5.83 28.97
CA ASP A 70 8.60 6.95 28.76
C ASP A 70 8.51 7.49 27.33
N ILE A 71 8.33 6.62 26.32
CA ILE A 71 8.07 7.02 24.94
C ILE A 71 6.77 7.82 24.84
N LYS A 72 5.70 7.31 25.44
CA LYS A 72 4.37 7.94 25.43
C LYS A 72 4.42 9.34 26.03
N THR A 73 5.06 9.47 27.17
CA THR A 73 5.29 10.76 27.84
C THR A 73 6.13 11.70 26.97
N LYS A 74 7.22 11.21 26.35
CA LYS A 74 8.12 12.02 25.52
C LYS A 74 7.44 12.60 24.28
N TYR A 75 6.52 11.84 23.66
CA TYR A 75 5.86 12.24 22.42
C TYR A 75 4.42 12.77 22.62
N GLY A 76 3.95 12.86 23.87
CA GLY A 76 2.62 13.38 24.20
C GLY A 76 1.48 12.50 23.69
N VAL A 77 1.70 11.19 23.66
CA VAL A 77 0.73 10.18 23.21
C VAL A 77 0.26 9.43 24.46
N GLU A 78 -1.00 9.62 24.86
CA GLU A 78 -1.62 8.88 25.99
C GLU A 78 -2.08 7.47 25.56
#